data_AF-A0A662S1Y5-F1
#
_entry.id   AF-A0A662S1Y5-F1
#
_cell.length_a   1.000
_cell.length_b   1.000
_cell.length_c   1.000
_cell.angle_alpha   90.00
_cell.angle_beta   90.00
_cell.angle_gamma   90.00
#
_symmetry.space_group_name_H-M   'P 1'
#
loop_
_entity.id
_entity.type
_entity.pdbx_description
1 polymer ?
#
loop_
_entity_poly.entity_id
_entity_poly.type
_entity_poly.pdbx_seq_one_letter_code
_entity_poly.pdbx_strand_id
1 'polypeptide(L)'
;CGWICPVGAITKEGITTPPKIDYEKCTGCGKCVLACPGLAIFLVELNEEKARVTVPYELLPEPQVGQEVTALDRRGVAVTKARVLRVMRSKDKTLAVTIEIPREHYMEIRGVKV
;
A
#
# COMPACT_ATOMS: atom_id res chain seq x y z
N CYS A 1 6.65 2.89 -11.95
CA CYS A 1 5.19 2.89 -11.68
C CYS A 1 4.34 3.41 -12.85
N GLY A 2 4.77 4.38 -13.67
CA GLY A 2 3.99 4.83 -14.84
C GLY A 2 3.66 3.69 -15.82
N TRP A 3 4.68 2.96 -16.25
CA TRP A 3 4.56 1.85 -17.22
C TRP A 3 3.69 0.65 -16.77
N ILE A 4 3.47 0.46 -15.46
CA ILE A 4 2.68 -0.68 -14.95
C ILE A 4 1.18 -0.34 -14.83
N CYS A 5 0.80 0.93 -14.95
CA CYS A 5 -0.58 1.34 -14.76
C CYS A 5 -1.43 0.91 -15.98
N PRO A 6 -2.40 -0.01 -15.83
CA PRO A 6 -3.16 -0.53 -16.97
C PRO A 6 -4.13 0.49 -17.58
N VAL A 7 -4.48 1.51 -16.81
CA VAL A 7 -5.45 2.56 -17.18
C VAL A 7 -4.77 3.89 -17.50
N GLY A 8 -3.43 3.94 -17.50
CA GLY A 8 -2.68 5.16 -17.81
C GLY A 8 -2.87 6.30 -16.80
N ALA A 9 -3.29 6.00 -15.56
CA ALA A 9 -3.51 7.01 -14.52
C ALA A 9 -2.21 7.62 -13.95
N ILE A 10 -1.05 7.04 -14.22
CA ILE A 10 0.24 7.48 -13.65
C ILE A 10 1.16 7.96 -14.75
N THR A 11 1.54 9.24 -14.70
CA THR A 11 2.53 9.85 -15.59
C THR A 11 3.83 10.10 -14.83
N LYS A 12 4.97 9.61 -15.35
CA LYS A 12 6.28 9.78 -14.72
C LYS A 12 7.34 10.04 -15.80
N GLU A 13 7.91 11.24 -15.79
CA GLU A 13 8.82 11.74 -16.82
C GLU A 13 10.24 11.12 -16.72
N GLY A 14 10.68 10.77 -15.51
CA GLY A 14 12.02 10.23 -15.28
C GLY A 14 12.12 9.44 -13.98
N ILE A 15 13.26 8.79 -13.71
CA ILE A 15 13.45 7.99 -12.50
C ILE A 15 13.44 8.83 -11.22
N THR A 16 13.99 10.04 -11.27
CA THR A 16 14.08 11.00 -10.15
C THR A 16 12.86 11.91 -10.02
N THR A 17 12.00 11.99 -11.04
CA THR A 17 10.80 12.85 -10.99
C THR A 17 9.66 12.17 -10.23
N PRO A 18 8.98 12.87 -9.31
CA PRO A 18 7.74 12.38 -8.71
C PRO A 18 6.68 12.06 -9.77
N PRO A 19 5.92 10.96 -9.63
CA PRO A 19 4.82 10.67 -10.54
C PRO A 19 3.65 11.65 -10.33
N LYS A 20 2.98 12.01 -11.41
CA LYS A 20 1.66 12.67 -11.40
C LYS A 20 0.59 11.59 -11.52
N ILE A 21 -0.46 11.67 -10.71
CA ILE A 21 -1.54 10.68 -10.68
C ILE A 21 -2.86 11.37 -11.01
N ASP A 22 -3.54 10.84 -12.01
CA ASP A 22 -4.94 11.14 -12.33
C ASP A 22 -5.83 10.21 -11.48
N TYR A 23 -6.36 10.75 -10.39
CA TYR A 23 -7.15 9.97 -9.44
C TYR A 23 -8.52 9.56 -9.99
N GLU A 24 -9.07 10.27 -10.98
CA GLU A 24 -10.35 9.92 -11.61
C GLU A 24 -10.24 8.63 -12.43
N LYS A 25 -9.07 8.38 -13.04
CA LYS A 25 -8.79 7.12 -13.75
C LYS A 25 -8.29 5.99 -12.85
N CYS A 26 -7.85 6.30 -11.63
CA CYS A 26 -7.21 5.31 -10.76
C CYS A 26 -8.23 4.29 -10.24
N THR A 27 -8.02 3.01 -10.55
CA THR A 27 -8.92 1.91 -10.11
C THR A 27 -8.51 1.26 -8.80
N GLY A 28 -7.44 1.72 -8.15
CA GLY A 28 -6.96 1.11 -6.89
C GLY A 28 -6.39 -0.31 -7.04
N CYS A 29 -5.96 -0.71 -8.25
CA CYS A 29 -5.50 -2.09 -8.49
C CYS A 29 -4.22 -2.51 -7.74
N GLY A 30 -3.46 -1.57 -7.16
CA GLY A 30 -2.28 -1.87 -6.33
C GLY A 30 -1.00 -2.28 -7.08
N LYS A 31 -1.03 -2.46 -8.41
CA LYS A 31 0.16 -2.86 -9.20
C LYS A 31 1.32 -1.88 -9.09
N CYS A 32 1.04 -0.58 -8.96
CA CYS A 32 2.07 0.44 -8.79
C CYS A 32 2.85 0.30 -7.47
N VAL A 33 2.20 -0.19 -6.41
CA VAL A 33 2.84 -0.48 -5.11
C VAL A 33 3.90 -1.56 -5.28
N LEU A 34 3.53 -2.68 -5.91
CA LEU A 34 4.42 -3.80 -6.18
C LEU A 34 5.60 -3.43 -7.10
N ALA A 35 5.40 -2.52 -8.05
CA ALA A 35 6.41 -2.16 -9.04
C ALA A 35 7.34 -1.02 -8.60
N CYS A 36 7.15 -0.46 -7.40
CA CYS A 36 7.98 0.65 -6.94
C CYS A 36 9.22 0.10 -6.22
N PRO A 37 10.43 0.21 -6.79
CA PRO A 37 11.64 -0.31 -6.14
C PRO A 37 11.99 0.43 -4.84
N GLY A 38 11.52 1.67 -4.68
CA GLY A 38 11.73 2.45 -3.47
C GLY A 38 10.64 2.27 -2.41
N LEU A 39 9.68 1.36 -2.61
CA LEU A 39 8.56 1.10 -1.69
C LEU A 39 7.80 2.39 -1.28
N ALA A 40 7.76 3.38 -2.19
CA ALA A 40 7.32 4.73 -1.89
C ALA A 40 5.81 4.95 -2.11
N ILE A 41 5.11 3.96 -2.67
CA ILE A 41 3.70 4.09 -3.06
C ILE A 41 2.83 3.36 -2.06
N PHE A 42 1.85 4.08 -1.53
CA PHE A 42 0.81 3.56 -0.64
C PHE A 42 -0.53 3.79 -1.31
N LEU A 43 -1.39 2.77 -1.30
CA LEU A 43 -2.77 2.92 -1.77
C LEU A 43 -3.65 3.16 -0.55
N VAL A 44 -4.48 4.20 -0.59
CA VAL A 44 -5.44 4.47 0.48
C VAL A 44 -6.83 4.60 -0.12
N GLU A 45 -7.75 3.77 0.37
CA GLU A 45 -9.16 3.79 0.03
C GLU A 45 -9.93 4.15 1.31
N LEU A 46 -10.75 5.20 1.24
CA LEU A 46 -11.55 5.68 2.38
C LEU A 46 -12.98 5.23 2.20
N ASN A 47 -13.52 4.55 3.20
CA ASN A 47 -14.94 4.32 3.38
C ASN A 47 -15.46 5.21 4.53
N GLU A 48 -16.78 5.19 4.79
CA GLU A 48 -17.41 6.10 5.77
C GLU A 48 -16.73 6.03 7.15
N GLU A 49 -16.50 4.82 7.68
CA GLU A 49 -15.93 4.60 9.01
C GLU A 49 -14.50 4.00 9.01
N LYS A 50 -14.09 3.37 7.90
CA LYS A 50 -12.85 2.59 7.83
C LYS A 50 -11.98 3.03 6.66
N ALA A 51 -10.68 2.82 6.77
CA ALA A 51 -9.73 2.99 5.69
C ALA A 51 -9.07 1.67 5.35
N ARG A 52 -8.86 1.42 4.04
CA ARG A 52 -8.03 0.33 3.55
C ARG A 52 -6.72 0.91 3.05
N VAL A 53 -5.63 0.51 3.68
CA VAL A 53 -4.28 0.97 3.33
C VAL A 53 -3.51 -0.21 2.77
N THR A 54 -2.99 -0.08 1.55
CA THR A 54 -2.05 -1.05 0.99
C THR A 54 -0.64 -0.54 1.16
N VAL A 55 0.17 -1.30 1.89
CA VAL A 55 1.58 -1.03 2.12
C VAL A 55 2.44 -2.04 1.36
N PRO A 56 3.61 -1.63 0.85
CA PRO A 56 4.65 -2.59 0.46
C PRO A 56 5.17 -3.32 1.70
N TYR A 57 5.51 -4.60 1.54
CA TYR A 57 5.99 -5.45 2.62
C TYR A 57 7.11 -6.37 2.13
N GLU A 58 8.26 -6.30 2.79
CA GLU A 58 9.47 -7.06 2.43
C GLU A 58 10.11 -7.74 3.66
N LEU A 59 9.32 -8.02 4.69
CA LEU A 59 9.79 -8.67 5.91
C LEU A 59 9.28 -10.12 6.01
N LEU A 60 9.81 -10.88 6.96
CA LEU A 60 9.31 -12.20 7.35
C LEU A 60 8.87 -12.13 8.83
N PRO A 61 7.84 -12.90 9.24
CA PRO A 61 7.04 -13.85 8.45
C PRO A 61 6.07 -13.18 7.47
N GLU A 62 5.72 -13.88 6.38
CA GLU A 62 4.75 -13.36 5.40
C GLU A 62 3.33 -13.28 6.02
N PRO A 63 2.63 -12.13 5.95
CA PRO A 63 1.29 -11.98 6.48
C PRO A 63 0.27 -12.81 5.70
N GLN A 64 -0.77 -13.28 6.39
CA GLN A 64 -1.86 -14.07 5.80
C GLN A 64 -3.17 -13.29 5.79
N VAL A 65 -4.02 -13.57 4.79
CA VAL A 65 -5.36 -12.96 4.71
C VAL A 65 -6.19 -13.35 5.92
N GLY A 66 -6.82 -12.37 6.56
CA GLY A 66 -7.60 -12.54 7.78
C GLY A 66 -6.80 -12.41 9.08
N GLN A 67 -5.47 -12.36 9.02
CA GLN A 67 -4.60 -12.20 10.18
C GLN A 67 -4.74 -10.81 10.81
N GLU A 68 -4.68 -10.75 12.13
CA GLU A 68 -4.54 -9.50 12.88
C GLU A 68 -3.05 -9.13 12.97
N VAL A 69 -2.72 -7.91 12.56
CA VAL A 69 -1.36 -7.38 12.51
C VAL A 69 -1.30 -6.02 13.19
N THR A 70 -0.11 -5.58 13.57
CA THR A 70 0.10 -4.24 14.13
C THR A 70 0.45 -3.27 13.00
N ALA A 71 -0.34 -2.22 12.84
CA ALA A 71 -0.05 -1.13 11.92
C ALA A 71 0.97 -0.16 12.54
N LEU A 72 2.03 0.16 11.79
CA LEU A 72 3.13 1.00 12.23
C LEU A 72 3.14 2.34 11.49
N ASP A 73 3.57 3.40 12.18
CA ASP A 73 3.84 4.70 11.57
C ASP A 73 5.17 4.71 10.78
N ARG A 74 5.56 5.88 10.26
CA ARG A 74 6.82 6.09 9.52
C ARG A 74 8.09 5.89 10.35
N ARG A 75 7.99 5.89 11.68
CA ARG A 75 9.09 5.68 12.62
C ARG A 75 9.15 4.22 13.09
N GLY A 76 8.16 3.40 12.74
CA GLY A 76 8.03 2.02 13.22
C GLY A 76 7.31 1.91 14.57
N VAL A 77 6.65 2.96 15.04
CA VAL A 77 5.86 2.94 16.28
C VAL A 77 4.49 2.33 16.01
N ALA A 78 4.03 1.46 16.90
CA ALA A 78 2.70 0.86 16.82
C ALA A 78 1.61 1.92 17.00
N VAL A 79 0.71 2.04 16.02
CA VAL A 79 -0.41 2.98 16.05
C VAL A 79 -1.68 2.26 16.47
N THR A 80 -2.03 1.19 15.74
CA THR A 80 -3.28 0.45 15.97
C THR A 80 -3.18 -0.98 15.47
N LYS A 81 -4.15 -1.81 15.85
CA LYS A 81 -4.34 -3.14 15.29
C LYS A 81 -5.09 -3.04 13.98
N ALA A 82 -4.69 -3.86 13.02
CA ALA A 82 -5.27 -3.87 11.69
C ALA A 82 -5.53 -5.30 11.23
N ARG A 83 -6.53 -5.48 10.36
CA ARG A 83 -6.83 -6.79 9.77
C ARG A 83 -6.34 -6.86 8.34
N VAL A 84 -5.60 -7.90 7.99
CA VAL A 84 -5.14 -8.12 6.61
C VAL A 84 -6.32 -8.55 5.74
N LEU A 85 -6.68 -7.76 4.74
CA LEU A 85 -7.74 -8.05 3.79
C LEU A 85 -7.23 -8.75 2.53
N ARG A 86 -6.04 -8.36 2.06
CA ARG A 86 -5.48 -8.85 0.79
C ARG A 86 -3.97 -8.84 0.87
N VAL A 87 -3.35 -9.89 0.33
CA VAL A 87 -1.90 -9.99 0.13
C VAL A 87 -1.66 -10.24 -1.34
N MET A 88 -0.92 -9.35 -1.99
CA MET A 88 -0.53 -9.46 -3.39
C MET A 88 0.96 -9.76 -3.46
N ARG A 89 1.37 -10.62 -4.41
CA ARG A 89 2.76 -11.02 -4.60
C ARG A 89 3.23 -10.65 -6.00
N SER A 90 4.36 -9.97 -6.10
CA SER A 90 5.05 -9.74 -7.37
C SER A 90 5.90 -10.96 -7.76
N LYS A 91 6.28 -11.04 -9.03
CA LYS A 91 7.27 -12.02 -9.52
C LYS A 91 8.61 -11.89 -8.80
N ASP A 92 8.96 -10.66 -8.41
CA ASP A 92 10.21 -10.33 -7.71
C ASP A 92 10.15 -10.60 -6.19
N LYS A 93 9.16 -11.36 -5.72
CA LYS A 93 8.91 -11.72 -4.32
C LYS A 93 8.48 -10.57 -3.39
N THR A 94 8.46 -9.31 -3.84
CA THR A 94 7.86 -8.19 -3.09
C THR A 94 6.38 -8.44 -2.83
N LEU A 95 5.92 -8.19 -1.60
CA LEU A 95 4.52 -8.28 -1.20
C LEU A 95 3.89 -6.89 -1.10
N ALA A 96 2.60 -6.81 -1.36
CA ALA A 96 1.77 -5.66 -1.02
C ALA A 96 0.59 -6.13 -0.18
N VAL A 97 0.43 -5.54 0.99
CA VAL A 97 -0.51 -5.98 2.03
C VAL A 97 -1.54 -4.89 2.20
N THR A 98 -2.80 -5.20 1.90
CA THR A 98 -3.95 -4.33 2.18
C THR A 98 -4.47 -4.65 3.57
N ILE A 99 -4.45 -3.66 4.45
CA ILE A 99 -4.94 -3.73 5.82
C ILE A 99 -6.16 -2.82 6.00
N GLU A 100 -7.09 -3.25 6.86
CA GLU A 100 -8.23 -2.46 7.30
C GLU A 100 -7.95 -1.84 8.66
N ILE A 101 -8.19 -0.52 8.76
CA ILE A 101 -7.93 0.30 9.94
C ILE A 101 -9.04 1.34 10.15
N PRO A 102 -9.16 1.92 11.35
CA PRO A 102 -10.01 3.09 11.58
C PRO A 102 -9.61 4.26 10.68
N ARG A 103 -10.60 5.05 10.24
CA ARG A 103 -10.39 6.20 9.35
C ARG A 103 -9.40 7.22 9.91
N GLU A 104 -9.31 7.38 11.22
CA GLU A 104 -8.47 8.38 11.89
C GLU A 104 -6.99 8.26 11.52
N HIS A 105 -6.49 7.04 11.32
CA HIS A 105 -5.05 6.78 11.12
C HIS A 105 -4.63 6.57 9.66
N TYR A 106 -5.49 6.86 8.68
CA TYR A 106 -5.27 6.55 7.27
C TYR A 106 -3.96 7.11 6.67
N MET A 107 -3.49 8.26 7.16
CA MET A 107 -2.26 8.91 6.68
C MET A 107 -1.00 8.59 7.49
N GLU A 108 -1.17 8.04 8.70
CA GLU A 108 -0.07 7.75 9.61
C GLU A 108 0.60 6.43 9.27
N ILE A 109 -0.19 5.44 8.86
CA ILE A 109 0.25 4.06 8.74
C ILE A 109 1.05 3.84 7.46
N ARG A 110 2.28 3.38 7.63
CA ARG A 110 3.24 3.13 6.53
C ARG A 110 4.01 1.82 6.69
N GLY A 111 3.77 1.07 7.77
CA GLY A 111 4.34 -0.25 7.99
C GLY A 111 3.34 -1.22 8.62
N VAL A 112 3.67 -2.50 8.54
CA VAL A 112 2.92 -3.59 9.17
C VAL A 112 3.92 -4.49 9.89
N LYS A 113 3.57 -4.90 11.11
CA LYS A 113 4.27 -5.92 11.87
C LYS A 113 3.35 -7.10 12.11
N VAL A 114 3.84 -8.27 11.71
CA VAL A 114 3.20 -9.57 11.84
C VAL A 114 3.62 -10.21 13.17
#